data_AF-A0A0B8SZP4-F1
#
_entry.id   AF-A0A0B8SZP4-F1
#
_cell.length_a   1.000
_cell.length_b   1.000
_cell.length_c   1.000
_cell.angle_alpha   90.00
_cell.angle_beta   90.00
_cell.angle_gamma   90.00
#
_symmetry.space_group_name_H-M   'P 1'
#
loop_
_entity.id
_entity.type
_entity.pdbx_description
1 polymer ?
#
loop_
_entity_poly.entity_id
_entity_poly.type
_entity_poly.pdbx_seq_one_letter_code
_entity_poly.pdbx_strand_id
1 'polypeptide(L)'
;MFSDFSQQDGQADTEKLLALPNPPNGIFAVNDRKAVGAIQTLKRAQLAVGKSVGVIGFTNDPIATIIEPNLTTIEEPAFEIGRQSCRLLIKHIKNRSFEAHEIVLPCTLIERDSVGSYEAE
;
A
#
# COMPACT_ATOMS: atom_id res chain seq x y z
N MET A 1 -15.77 -6.65 -12.86
CA MET A 1 -14.75 -7.49 -12.20
C MET A 1 -14.46 -6.82 -10.86
N PHE A 2 -14.77 -7.49 -9.76
CA PHE A 2 -14.54 -6.98 -8.39
C PHE A 2 -13.14 -7.40 -7.94
N SER A 3 -12.43 -6.55 -7.22
CA SER A 3 -11.10 -6.82 -6.65
C SER A 3 -11.06 -6.24 -5.25
N ASP A 4 -10.81 -7.10 -4.26
CA ASP A 4 -10.78 -6.74 -2.85
C ASP A 4 -9.34 -6.44 -2.39
N PHE A 5 -9.19 -6.20 -1.09
CA PHE A 5 -7.96 -5.90 -0.37
C PHE A 5 -7.12 -7.14 -0.04
N SER A 6 -7.41 -8.28 -0.69
CA SER A 6 -6.79 -9.58 -0.41
C SER A 6 -5.48 -9.79 -1.17
N GLN A 7 -4.64 -10.69 -0.67
CA GLN A 7 -3.43 -11.13 -1.35
C GLN A 7 -3.76 -11.83 -2.68
N GLN A 8 -4.81 -12.64 -2.72
CA GLN A 8 -5.26 -13.36 -3.92
C GLN A 8 -5.67 -12.38 -5.02
N ASP A 9 -6.39 -11.32 -4.68
CA ASP A 9 -6.75 -10.30 -5.66
C ASP A 9 -5.53 -9.51 -6.11
N GLY A 10 -4.58 -9.23 -5.22
CA GLY A 10 -3.29 -8.65 -5.61
C GLY A 10 -2.53 -9.49 -6.65
N GLN A 11 -2.58 -10.82 -6.52
CA GLN A 11 -2.00 -11.72 -7.51
C GLN A 11 -2.72 -11.64 -8.86
N ALA A 12 -4.05 -11.77 -8.84
CA ALA A 12 -4.87 -11.76 -10.04
C ALA A 12 -4.80 -10.41 -10.79
N ASP A 13 -4.72 -9.30 -10.06
CA ASP A 13 -4.57 -7.98 -10.66
C ASP A 13 -3.19 -7.81 -11.30
N THR A 14 -2.14 -8.33 -10.65
CA THR A 14 -0.78 -8.30 -11.20
C THR A 14 -0.67 -9.14 -12.46
N GLU A 15 -1.32 -10.31 -12.52
CA GLU A 15 -1.38 -11.13 -13.73
C GLU A 15 -2.02 -10.37 -14.90
N LYS A 16 -3.10 -9.60 -14.64
CA LYS A 16 -3.71 -8.74 -15.67
C LYS A 16 -2.79 -7.62 -16.13
N LEU A 17 -2.05 -7.00 -15.21
CA LEU A 17 -1.07 -5.95 -15.54
C LEU A 17 0.06 -6.47 -16.42
N LEU A 18 0.57 -7.67 -16.12
CA LEU A 18 1.62 -8.32 -16.91
C LEU A 18 1.14 -8.75 -18.30
N ALA A 19 -0.16 -8.94 -18.49
CA ALA A 19 -0.76 -9.29 -19.78
C ALA A 19 -1.04 -8.08 -20.69
N LEU A 20 -0.77 -6.84 -20.23
CA LEU A 20 -0.93 -5.65 -21.06
C LEU A 20 0.12 -5.63 -22.19
N PRO A 21 -0.17 -5.01 -23.35
CA PRO A 21 0.82 -4.86 -24.42
C PRO A 21 2.11 -4.16 -23.97
N ASN A 22 1.98 -3.22 -23.02
CA ASN A 22 3.09 -2.53 -22.36
C ASN A 22 2.94 -2.71 -20.84
N PRO A 23 3.49 -3.78 -20.25
CA PRO A 23 3.42 -4.01 -18.81
C PRO A 23 4.11 -2.88 -18.02
N PRO A 24 3.59 -2.52 -16.84
CA PRO A 24 4.19 -1.49 -16.01
C PRO A 24 5.50 -1.98 -15.37
N ASN A 25 6.44 -1.05 -15.17
CA ASN A 25 7.68 -1.24 -14.42
C ASN A 25 7.54 -0.91 -12.92
N GLY A 26 6.33 -0.58 -12.47
CA GLY A 26 6.04 -0.16 -11.12
C GLY A 26 4.59 -0.45 -10.74
N ILE A 27 4.38 -0.89 -9.50
CA ILE A 27 3.05 -1.15 -8.94
C ILE A 27 2.92 -0.41 -7.61
N PHE A 28 1.94 0.48 -7.52
CA PHE A 28 1.48 1.02 -6.24
C PHE A 28 0.20 0.29 -5.82
N ALA A 29 0.30 -0.52 -4.77
CA ALA A 29 -0.80 -1.30 -4.24
C ALA A 29 -1.51 -0.53 -3.12
N VAL A 30 -2.84 -0.60 -3.09
CA VAL A 30 -3.67 0.11 -2.10
C VAL A 30 -3.48 -0.38 -0.66
N ASN A 31 -2.90 -1.58 -0.47
CA ASN A 31 -2.44 -2.05 0.83
C ASN A 31 -1.29 -3.07 0.70
N ASP A 32 -0.66 -3.39 1.83
CA ASP A 32 0.47 -4.33 1.88
C ASP A 32 0.09 -5.76 1.49
N ARG A 33 -1.15 -6.20 1.73
CA ARG A 33 -1.61 -7.55 1.33
C ARG A 33 -1.66 -7.71 -0.18
N LYS A 34 -2.19 -6.72 -0.90
CA LYS A 34 -2.17 -6.71 -2.37
C LYS A 34 -0.74 -6.58 -2.89
N ALA A 35 0.10 -5.76 -2.25
CA ALA A 35 1.51 -5.64 -2.60
C ALA A 35 2.24 -7.00 -2.49
N VAL A 36 1.99 -7.76 -1.42
CA VAL A 36 2.54 -9.12 -1.26
C VAL A 36 2.05 -10.05 -2.38
N GLY A 37 0.78 -9.95 -2.75
CA GLY A 37 0.24 -10.66 -3.91
C GLY A 37 0.99 -10.32 -5.20
N ALA A 38 1.26 -9.03 -5.43
CA ALA A 38 2.04 -8.56 -6.57
C ALA A 38 3.47 -9.11 -6.56
N ILE A 39 4.18 -9.00 -5.43
CA ILE A 39 5.55 -9.53 -5.27
C ILE A 39 5.59 -11.03 -5.60
N GLN A 40 4.63 -11.81 -5.09
CA GLN A 40 4.57 -13.24 -5.36
C GLN A 40 4.33 -13.56 -6.84
N THR A 41 3.42 -12.83 -7.49
CA THR A 41 3.16 -13.00 -8.93
C THR A 41 4.38 -12.63 -9.76
N LEU A 42 5.02 -11.49 -9.49
CA LEU A 42 6.23 -11.04 -10.18
C LEU A 42 7.36 -12.07 -10.04
N LYS A 43 7.55 -12.63 -8.83
CA LYS A 43 8.51 -13.71 -8.58
C LYS A 43 8.19 -14.97 -9.38
N ARG A 44 6.92 -15.39 -9.46
CA ARG A 44 6.50 -16.53 -10.29
C ARG A 44 6.77 -16.28 -11.78
N ALA A 45 6.62 -15.03 -12.23
CA ALA A 45 6.96 -14.60 -13.58
C ALA A 45 8.47 -14.36 -13.80
N GLN A 46 9.33 -14.71 -12.82
CA GLN A 46 10.79 -14.54 -12.87
C GLN A 46 11.24 -13.08 -13.06
N LEU A 47 10.41 -12.10 -12.67
CA LEU A 47 10.75 -10.69 -12.68
C LEU A 47 11.39 -10.28 -11.35
N ALA A 48 12.50 -9.54 -11.43
CA ALA A 48 13.22 -9.08 -10.24
C ALA A 48 12.51 -7.87 -9.62
N VAL A 49 11.78 -8.10 -8.53
CA VAL A 49 11.15 -7.03 -7.74
C VAL A 49 12.21 -6.09 -7.17
N GLY A 50 11.97 -4.78 -7.24
CA GLY A 50 12.92 -3.74 -6.86
C GLY A 50 13.98 -3.43 -7.91
N LYS A 51 14.09 -4.22 -8.98
CA LYS A 51 15.02 -3.95 -10.09
C LYS A 51 14.30 -3.76 -11.41
N SER A 52 13.57 -4.79 -11.85
CA SER A 52 12.78 -4.78 -13.08
C SER A 52 11.39 -4.16 -12.85
N VAL A 53 10.79 -4.44 -11.69
CA VAL A 53 9.48 -3.91 -11.32
C VAL A 53 9.52 -3.42 -9.88
N GLY A 54 9.28 -2.14 -9.67
CA GLY A 54 9.12 -1.56 -8.33
C GLY A 54 7.76 -1.90 -7.73
N VAL A 55 7.68 -2.13 -6.43
CA VAL A 55 6.42 -2.34 -5.72
C VAL A 55 6.39 -1.47 -4.47
N ILE A 56 5.34 -0.65 -4.34
CA ILE A 56 5.05 0.13 -3.14
C ILE A 56 3.71 -0.32 -2.57
N GLY A 57 3.67 -0.56 -1.26
CA GLY A 57 2.47 -0.86 -0.50
C GLY A 57 1.90 0.34 0.27
N PHE A 58 0.94 0.04 1.14
CA PHE A 58 0.31 1.00 2.03
C PHE A 58 -0.15 0.24 3.29
N THR A 59 0.00 0.86 4.47
CA THR A 59 -0.31 0.43 5.86
C THR A 59 0.90 0.11 6.74
N ASN A 60 2.04 -0.31 6.20
CA ASN A 60 3.20 -0.77 6.97
C ASN A 60 2.86 -1.92 7.94
N ASP A 61 2.05 -2.87 7.47
CA ASP A 61 1.74 -4.11 8.20
C ASP A 61 3.03 -4.91 8.45
N PRO A 62 3.11 -5.73 9.53
CA PRO A 62 4.30 -6.55 9.81
C PRO A 62 4.74 -7.45 8.65
N ILE A 63 3.83 -7.80 7.73
CA ILE A 63 4.18 -8.59 6.54
C ILE A 63 5.16 -7.85 5.62
N ALA A 64 5.17 -6.52 5.63
CA ALA A 64 6.07 -5.70 4.82
C ALA A 64 7.55 -5.92 5.17
N THR A 65 7.86 -6.34 6.40
CA THR A 65 9.23 -6.65 6.85
C THR A 65 9.59 -8.13 6.72
N ILE A 66 8.63 -8.99 6.38
CA ILE A 66 8.80 -10.45 6.32
C ILE A 66 8.84 -10.94 4.88
N ILE A 67 8.08 -10.30 3.98
CA ILE A 67 8.13 -10.59 2.56
C ILE A 67 9.53 -10.26 2.00
N GLU A 68 9.99 -11.05 1.05
CA GLU A 68 11.24 -10.83 0.33
C GLU A 68 10.91 -10.43 -1.12
N PRO A 69 11.54 -9.39 -1.71
CA PRO A 69 12.27 -8.33 -1.01
C PRO A 69 11.36 -7.61 0.01
N ASN A 70 11.96 -7.01 1.06
CA ASN A 70 11.16 -6.26 2.03
C ASN A 70 10.44 -5.10 1.33
N LEU A 71 9.18 -4.90 1.70
CA LEU A 71 8.26 -4.02 0.99
C LEU A 71 8.45 -2.55 1.42
N THR A 72 8.76 -1.68 0.46
CA THR A 72 8.57 -0.23 0.56
C THR A 72 7.08 0.07 0.68
N THR A 73 6.67 0.87 1.66
CA THR A 73 5.26 1.10 1.96
C THR A 73 5.02 2.46 2.60
N ILE A 74 3.80 2.98 2.46
CA ILE A 74 3.36 4.17 3.19
C ILE A 74 2.80 3.72 4.55
N GLU A 75 3.38 4.21 5.63
CA GLU A 75 2.82 4.07 6.97
C GLU A 75 1.73 5.12 7.19
N GLU A 76 0.50 4.64 7.40
CA GLU A 76 -0.62 5.48 7.82
C GLU A 76 -0.62 5.62 9.35
N PRO A 77 -0.90 6.80 9.92
CA PRO A 77 -0.95 7.00 11.36
C PRO A 77 -2.27 6.48 11.97
N ALA A 78 -2.60 5.20 11.76
CA ALA A 78 -3.90 4.59 12.08
C ALA A 78 -4.33 4.79 13.54
N PHE A 79 -3.38 4.68 14.48
CA PHE A 79 -3.64 4.92 15.90
C PHE A 79 -4.07 6.37 16.17
N GLU A 80 -3.38 7.35 15.57
CA GLU A 80 -3.72 8.76 15.74
C GLU A 80 -5.03 9.11 15.04
N ILE A 81 -5.33 8.50 13.88
CA ILE A 81 -6.65 8.61 13.21
C ILE A 81 -7.75 8.16 14.18
N GLY A 82 -7.61 6.99 14.81
CA GLY A 82 -8.57 6.48 15.78
C GLY A 82 -8.71 7.40 16.99
N ARG A 83 -7.59 7.89 17.54
CA ARG A 83 -7.57 8.81 18.67
C ARG A 83 -8.28 10.14 18.35
N GLN A 84 -7.98 10.74 17.21
CA GLN A 84 -8.61 11.99 16.76
C GLN A 84 -10.10 11.80 16.47
N SER A 85 -10.47 10.70 15.83
CA SER A 85 -11.87 10.34 15.55
C SER A 85 -12.69 10.23 16.84
N CYS A 86 -12.19 9.47 17.83
CA CYS A 86 -12.85 9.36 19.14
C CYS A 86 -12.96 10.71 19.85
N ARG A 87 -11.91 11.54 19.79
CA ARG A 87 -11.91 12.89 20.38
C ARG A 87 -12.98 13.78 19.74
N LEU A 88 -13.11 13.76 18.41
CA LEU A 88 -14.13 14.52 17.68
C LEU A 88 -15.54 14.01 18.01
N LEU A 89 -15.73 12.70 18.05
CA LEU A 89 -17.02 12.09 18.40
C LEU A 89 -17.47 12.50 19.82
N ILE A 90 -16.59 12.42 20.81
CA ILE A 90 -16.91 12.83 22.19
C ILE A 90 -17.29 14.32 22.26
N LYS A 91 -16.58 15.18 21.51
CA LYS A 91 -16.92 16.61 21.42
C LYS A 91 -18.29 16.83 20.79
N HIS A 92 -18.61 16.10 19.72
CA HIS A 92 -19.90 16.16 19.04
C HIS A 92 -21.06 15.77 19.97
N ILE A 93 -20.91 14.65 20.70
CA ILE A 93 -21.92 14.17 21.66
C ILE A 93 -22.19 15.22 22.75
N LYS A 94 -21.14 15.92 23.22
CA LYS A 94 -21.25 16.90 24.31
C LYS A 94 -21.75 18.28 23.86
N ASN A 95 -21.68 18.61 22.57
CA ASN A 95 -22.03 19.94 22.06
C ASN A 95 -23.03 19.83 20.89
N ARG A 96 -24.28 20.27 21.13
CA ARG A 96 -25.35 20.27 20.12
C ARG A 96 -25.10 21.20 18.93
N SER A 97 -24.14 22.14 19.04
CA SER A 97 -23.73 23.07 17.98
C SER A 97 -22.35 22.72 17.42
N PHE A 98 -21.98 21.44 17.40
CA PHE A 98 -20.69 21.00 16.88
C PHE A 98 -20.62 21.15 15.35
N GLU A 99 -19.61 21.88 14.87
CA GLU A 99 -19.28 22.00 13.45
C GLU A 99 -18.42 20.82 12.98
N ALA A 100 -18.62 20.37 11.74
CA ALA A 100 -17.79 19.32 11.16
C ALA A 100 -16.34 19.82 10.99
N HIS A 101 -15.38 18.98 11.38
CA HIS A 101 -13.95 19.27 11.25
C HIS A 101 -13.31 18.24 10.31
N GLU A 102 -12.49 18.72 9.39
CA GLU A 102 -11.55 17.90 8.63
C GLU A 102 -10.17 17.99 9.27
N ILE A 103 -9.58 16.83 9.59
CA ILE A 103 -8.23 16.74 10.13
C ILE A 103 -7.42 15.83 9.21
N VAL A 104 -6.40 16.38 8.57
CA VAL A 104 -5.44 15.63 7.74
C VAL A 104 -4.23 15.30 8.59
N LEU A 105 -3.89 14.01 8.68
CA LEU A 105 -2.71 13.53 9.38
C LEU A 105 -1.64 13.15 8.37
N PRO A 106 -0.35 13.47 8.62
CA PRO A 106 0.73 13.12 7.70
C PRO A 106 1.00 11.62 7.70
N CYS A 107 1.25 11.06 6.52
CA CYS A 107 1.77 9.70 6.36
C CYS A 107 3.29 9.73 6.14
N THR A 108 3.95 8.60 6.36
CA THR A 108 5.41 8.46 6.19
C THR A 108 5.72 7.39 5.14
N LEU A 109 6.61 7.68 4.20
CA LEU A 109 7.16 6.66 3.31
C LEU A 109 8.25 5.88 4.05
N ILE A 110 8.11 4.56 4.07
CA ILE A 110 9.10 3.63 4.62
C ILE A 110 9.76 2.92 3.44
N GLU A 111 10.96 3.37 3.08
CA GLU A 111 11.76 2.80 1.99
C GLU A 111 12.43 1.49 2.44
N ARG A 112 12.32 0.46 1.59
CA ARG A 112 12.94 -0.87 1.72
C ARG A 112 13.37 -1.39 0.34
N ASP A 113 13.48 -2.69 0.18
CA ASP A 113 14.14 -3.35 -0.95
C ASP A 113 13.26 -3.54 -2.21
N SER A 114 11.95 -3.35 -2.10
CA SER A 114 11.02 -3.59 -3.22
C SER A 114 10.97 -2.45 -4.25
N VAL A 115 11.76 -1.39 -4.06
CA VAL A 115 11.96 -0.29 -5.01
C VAL A 115 13.46 -0.04 -5.14
N GLY A 116 13.97 0.03 -6.35
CA GLY A 116 15.37 0.35 -6.62
C GLY A 116 15.52 1.70 -7.33
N SER A 117 16.77 2.13 -7.50
CA SER A 117 17.12 3.30 -8.28
C SER A 117 16.80 3.08 -9.75
N TYR A 118 15.90 3.89 -10.29
CA TYR A 118 15.64 3.92 -11.73
C TYR A 118 16.69 4.80 -12.40
N GLU A 119 17.63 4.22 -13.14
CA GLU A 119 18.45 4.98 -14.08
C GLU A 119 17.64 5.08 -15.38
N ALA A 120 17.19 6.29 -15.71
CA ALA A 120 16.60 6.55 -17.01
C ALA A 120 17.74 6.58 -18.04
N GLU A 121 17.70 5.64 -19.00
CA GLU A 121 18.50 5.74 -20.24
C GLU A 121 18.04 6.93 -21.10
#